data_AF-A0A940MVV7-F1
#
_entry.id   AF-A0A940MVV7-F1
#
_cell.length_a   1.000
_cell.length_b   1.000
_cell.length_c   1.000
_cell.angle_alpha   90.00
_cell.angle_beta   90.00
_cell.angle_gamma   90.00
#
_symmetry.space_group_name_H-M   'P 1'
#
loop_
_entity.id
_entity.type
_entity.pdbx_description
1 polymer ?
#
loop_
_entity_poly.entity_id
_entity_poly.type
_entity_poly.pdbx_seq_one_letter_code
_entity_poly.pdbx_strand_id
1 'polypeptide(L)'
;MSGFESIQPDPSTIGRLLPPPFALLPDPRRLFRARAERLATLAQAGDMAPYLRFLNGLCETQAAVADALPPAEPIPAAQVERAREGKMPPLDRNAFRDSPGLRAVIGPFLDAMLPVPKPQPAQDALEWLRRAPEESMREMLGNVVADAVPLEAIPQHLFLSAAAQIEAARLAAGLDAAKLVPVEMGVCPVCGGPPAASLVVERPGAEGARYAACAFCGTHWNEVRIKCLACGSTKGIGYKAAEEGGAEPAIKAETCDSCRSWVKILYHKANPSLEVVADDVASLGLDLLMQGTEYRRAGFDPFLIGY
;
A
#
# COMPACT_ATOMS: atom_id res chain seq x y z
N MET A 1 -1.87 -24.41 -53.26
CA MET A 1 -1.49 -23.04 -52.86
C MET A 1 -2.78 -22.30 -52.55
N SER A 2 -3.14 -22.18 -51.26
CA SER A 2 -4.31 -21.42 -50.80
C SER A 2 -3.78 -20.12 -50.21
N GLY A 3 -4.09 -19.00 -50.86
CA GLY A 3 -3.54 -17.68 -50.56
C GLY A 3 -4.00 -17.15 -49.20
N PHE A 4 -3.04 -16.78 -48.37
CA PHE A 4 -3.20 -15.92 -47.20
C PHE A 4 -3.37 -14.46 -47.63
N GLU A 5 -4.38 -14.14 -48.44
CA GLU A 5 -4.63 -12.74 -48.82
C GLU A 5 -5.86 -12.18 -48.11
N SER A 6 -5.57 -11.16 -47.28
CA SER A 6 -6.44 -10.10 -46.77
C SER A 6 -7.30 -10.38 -45.53
N ILE A 7 -6.67 -10.73 -44.41
CA ILE A 7 -7.13 -10.17 -43.14
C ILE A 7 -6.54 -8.77 -43.08
N GLN A 8 -7.27 -7.77 -43.58
CA GLN A 8 -6.91 -6.38 -43.30
C GLN A 8 -7.22 -6.10 -41.83
N PRO A 9 -6.24 -5.67 -41.01
CA PRO A 9 -6.52 -5.27 -39.65
C PRO A 9 -7.48 -4.09 -39.71
N ASP A 10 -8.68 -4.25 -39.16
CA ASP A 10 -9.65 -3.17 -39.03
C ASP A 10 -9.23 -2.32 -37.81
N PRO A 11 -8.69 -1.09 -38.02
CA PRO A 11 -8.25 -0.23 -36.93
C PRO A 11 -9.42 0.28 -36.07
N SER A 12 -10.68 0.08 -36.49
CA SER A 12 -11.86 0.41 -35.68
C SER A 12 -12.20 -0.65 -34.62
N THR A 13 -11.68 -1.87 -34.76
CA THR A 13 -11.72 -2.92 -33.72
C THR A 13 -10.69 -2.74 -32.61
N ILE A 14 -9.74 -1.81 -32.78
CA ILE A 14 -8.97 -1.27 -31.66
C ILE A 14 -9.95 -0.39 -30.89
N GLY A 15 -10.78 -1.04 -30.07
CA GLY A 15 -11.71 -0.36 -29.18
C GLY A 15 -10.96 0.79 -28.54
N ARG A 16 -11.56 1.99 -28.53
CA ARG A 16 -11.02 3.16 -27.84
C ARG A 16 -10.77 2.76 -26.38
N LEU A 17 -9.59 2.21 -26.12
CA LEU A 17 -9.12 1.89 -24.79
C LEU A 17 -8.94 3.24 -24.15
N LEU A 18 -9.93 3.64 -23.35
CA LEU A 18 -9.79 4.79 -22.48
C LEU A 18 -8.51 4.56 -21.68
N PRO A 19 -7.63 5.58 -21.57
CA PRO A 19 -6.44 5.43 -20.77
C PRO A 19 -6.86 5.05 -19.34
N PRO A 20 -6.10 4.15 -18.67
CA PRO A 20 -6.41 3.77 -17.31
C PRO A 20 -6.46 5.03 -16.42
N PRO A 21 -7.44 5.15 -15.49
CA PRO A 21 -7.49 6.28 -14.57
C PRO A 21 -6.17 6.46 -13.84
N PHE A 22 -5.67 7.68 -13.76
CA PHE A 22 -4.37 7.97 -13.14
C PHE A 22 -4.35 7.56 -11.66
N ALA A 23 -5.40 7.88 -10.90
CA ALA A 23 -5.48 7.55 -9.48
C ALA A 23 -6.82 6.86 -9.16
N LEU A 24 -6.77 5.91 -8.24
CA LEU A 24 -7.91 5.25 -7.63
C LEU A 24 -7.83 5.52 -6.13
N LEU A 25 -8.74 6.34 -5.63
CA LEU A 25 -8.84 6.68 -4.22
C LEU A 25 -9.40 5.49 -3.44
N PRO A 26 -8.99 5.32 -2.17
CA PRO A 26 -9.50 4.22 -1.35
C PRO A 26 -10.98 4.44 -1.01
N ASP A 27 -11.70 3.33 -0.83
CA ASP A 27 -12.86 3.28 0.06
C ASP A 27 -12.35 2.68 1.38
N PRO A 28 -12.22 3.46 2.47
CA PRO A 28 -11.59 2.99 3.70
C PRO A 28 -12.26 1.74 4.26
N ARG A 29 -13.60 1.64 4.16
CA ARG A 29 -14.37 0.52 4.69
C ARG A 29 -14.07 -0.76 3.91
N ARG A 30 -14.04 -0.66 2.58
CA ARG A 30 -13.71 -1.80 1.70
C ARG A 30 -12.22 -2.15 1.75
N LEU A 31 -11.34 -1.17 1.85
CA LEU A 31 -9.89 -1.35 1.89
C LEU A 31 -9.48 -2.28 3.03
N PHE A 32 -9.84 -1.93 4.27
CA PHE A 32 -9.43 -2.71 5.43
C PHE A 32 -10.17 -4.05 5.53
N ARG A 33 -11.43 -4.11 5.10
CA ARG A 33 -12.20 -5.37 5.06
C ARG A 33 -11.61 -6.36 4.06
N ALA A 34 -11.32 -5.93 2.83
CA ALA A 34 -10.71 -6.79 1.82
C ALA A 34 -9.33 -7.30 2.27
N ARG A 35 -8.54 -6.45 2.92
CA ARG A 35 -7.26 -6.85 3.52
C ARG A 35 -7.42 -7.87 4.63
N ALA A 36 -8.38 -7.66 5.54
CA ALA A 36 -8.69 -8.61 6.60
C ALA A 36 -9.12 -9.97 6.05
N GLU A 37 -10.03 -10.00 5.07
CA GLU A 37 -10.50 -11.23 4.41
C GLU A 37 -9.36 -11.97 3.70
N ARG A 38 -8.47 -11.22 3.03
CA ARG A 38 -7.30 -11.81 2.37
C ARG A 38 -6.31 -12.39 3.38
N LEU A 39 -6.00 -11.67 4.46
CA LEU A 39 -5.14 -12.17 5.55
C LEU A 39 -5.72 -13.42 6.22
N ALA A 40 -7.04 -13.48 6.45
CA ALA A 40 -7.70 -14.67 6.99
C ALA A 40 -7.52 -15.90 6.08
N THR A 41 -7.62 -15.69 4.76
CA THR A 41 -7.37 -16.74 3.76
C THR A 41 -5.91 -17.20 3.77
N LEU A 42 -4.97 -16.25 3.80
CA LEU A 42 -3.54 -16.54 3.82
C LEU A 42 -3.10 -17.22 5.13
N ALA A 43 -3.80 -16.98 6.23
CA ALA A 43 -3.49 -17.54 7.54
C ALA A 43 -4.00 -18.98 7.78
N GLN A 44 -4.56 -19.65 6.77
CA GLN A 44 -5.08 -21.02 6.91
C GLN A 44 -3.97 -22.06 7.10
N ALA A 45 -2.76 -21.81 6.60
CA ALA A 45 -1.63 -22.72 6.69
C ALA A 45 -0.28 -21.97 6.65
N GLY A 46 0.80 -22.66 7.00
CA GLY A 46 2.17 -22.14 6.94
C GLY A 46 2.66 -21.49 8.23
N ASP A 47 3.97 -21.27 8.31
CA ASP A 47 4.65 -20.83 9.54
C ASP A 47 4.28 -19.40 9.94
N MET A 48 3.89 -18.55 8.99
CA MET A 48 3.43 -17.18 9.26
C MET A 48 1.99 -17.09 9.74
N ALA A 49 1.23 -18.18 9.77
CA ALA A 49 -0.19 -18.17 10.10
C ALA A 49 -0.54 -17.46 11.43
N PRO A 50 0.22 -17.60 12.54
CA PRO A 50 -0.03 -16.84 13.76
C PRO A 50 0.07 -15.32 13.57
N TYR A 51 1.07 -14.85 12.81
CA TYR A 51 1.26 -13.44 12.54
C TYR A 51 0.18 -12.88 11.60
N LEU A 52 -0.16 -13.63 10.56
CA LEU A 52 -1.23 -13.25 9.62
C LEU A 52 -2.61 -13.18 10.31
N ARG A 53 -2.89 -14.05 11.29
CA ARG A 53 -4.10 -13.95 12.14
C ARG A 53 -4.11 -12.68 12.99
N PHE A 54 -2.96 -12.31 13.57
CA PHE A 54 -2.84 -11.04 14.31
C PHE A 54 -3.11 -9.84 13.40
N LEU A 55 -2.52 -9.81 12.19
CA LEU A 55 -2.76 -8.74 11.22
C LEU A 55 -4.20 -8.74 10.69
N ASN A 56 -4.83 -9.90 10.52
CA ASN A 56 -6.25 -9.99 10.18
C ASN A 56 -7.10 -9.27 11.25
N GLY A 57 -6.94 -9.60 12.53
CA GLY A 57 -7.66 -8.92 13.62
C GLY A 57 -7.36 -7.41 13.69
N LEU A 58 -6.12 -7.00 13.38
CA LEU A 58 -5.77 -5.59 13.25
C LEU A 58 -6.54 -4.89 12.12
N CYS A 59 -6.63 -5.51 10.94
CA CYS A 59 -7.34 -4.96 9.80
C CYS A 59 -8.87 -4.97 9.99
N GLU A 60 -9.42 -5.98 10.69
CA GLU A 60 -10.83 -5.98 11.11
C GLU A 60 -11.12 -4.81 12.05
N THR A 61 -10.19 -4.53 12.98
CA THR A 61 -10.27 -3.36 13.86
C THR A 61 -10.20 -2.06 13.07
N GLN A 62 -9.29 -1.93 12.10
CA GLN A 62 -9.24 -0.76 11.21
C GLN A 62 -10.57 -0.55 10.47
N ALA A 63 -11.16 -1.61 9.92
CA ALA A 63 -12.45 -1.55 9.24
C ALA A 63 -13.57 -1.09 10.18
N ALA A 64 -13.67 -1.69 11.37
CA ALA A 64 -14.69 -1.34 12.37
C ALA A 64 -14.57 0.11 12.85
N VAL A 65 -13.35 0.60 13.11
CA VAL A 65 -13.11 1.99 13.52
C VAL A 65 -13.44 2.95 12.37
N ALA A 66 -13.02 2.64 11.14
CA ALA A 66 -13.36 3.45 9.96
C ALA A 66 -14.89 3.52 9.70
N ASP A 67 -15.62 2.44 9.99
CA ASP A 67 -17.08 2.36 9.87
C ASP A 67 -17.81 3.20 10.94
N ALA A 68 -17.26 3.28 12.15
CA ALA A 68 -17.88 3.93 13.31
C ALA A 68 -17.64 5.45 13.37
N LEU A 69 -16.56 5.94 12.76
CA LEU A 69 -16.23 7.36 12.76
C LEU A 69 -17.17 8.17 11.84
N PRO A 70 -17.44 9.46 12.16
CA PRO A 70 -18.15 10.35 11.24
C PRO A 70 -17.35 10.53 9.92
N PRO A 71 -17.85 11.23 8.90
CA PRO A 71 -16.99 11.64 7.77
C PRO A 71 -15.77 12.44 8.25
N ALA A 72 -14.62 12.27 7.60
CA ALA A 72 -13.43 13.06 7.91
C ALA A 72 -13.62 14.51 7.46
N GLU A 73 -12.96 15.45 8.15
CA GLU A 73 -12.92 16.84 7.70
C GLU A 73 -12.13 16.89 6.38
N PRO A 74 -12.73 17.37 5.27
CA PRO A 74 -12.10 17.30 3.97
C PRO A 74 -10.88 18.23 3.90
N ILE A 75 -9.86 17.82 3.14
CA ILE A 75 -8.74 18.69 2.79
C ILE A 75 -9.30 19.92 2.04
N PRO A 76 -8.99 21.16 2.45
CA PRO A 76 -9.57 22.35 1.83
C PRO A 76 -9.34 22.39 0.31
N ALA A 77 -10.36 22.74 -0.47
CA ALA A 77 -10.26 22.77 -1.94
C ALA A 77 -9.11 23.66 -2.44
N ALA A 78 -8.87 24.80 -1.78
CA ALA A 78 -7.75 25.69 -2.10
C ALA A 78 -6.38 25.04 -1.84
N GLN A 79 -6.26 24.14 -0.87
CA GLN A 79 -5.05 23.35 -0.66
C GLN A 79 -4.86 22.32 -1.76
N VAL A 80 -5.93 21.64 -2.18
CA VAL A 80 -5.89 20.68 -3.30
C VAL A 80 -5.47 21.36 -4.61
N GLU A 81 -6.03 22.53 -4.94
CA GLU A 81 -5.63 23.26 -6.15
C GLU A 81 -4.17 23.74 -6.09
N ARG A 82 -3.73 24.32 -4.96
CA ARG A 82 -2.31 24.72 -4.80
C ARG A 82 -1.36 23.53 -4.95
N ALA A 83 -1.72 22.39 -4.37
CA ALA A 83 -0.93 21.17 -4.47
C ALA A 83 -0.85 20.69 -5.93
N ARG A 84 -1.97 20.72 -6.66
CA ARG A 84 -2.02 20.39 -8.08
C ARG A 84 -1.15 21.32 -8.94
N GLU A 85 -1.26 22.63 -8.76
CA GLU A 85 -0.45 23.63 -9.48
C GLU A 85 1.05 23.43 -9.21
N GLY A 86 1.40 23.13 -7.97
CA GLY A 86 2.78 22.88 -7.54
C GLY A 86 3.30 21.46 -7.82
N LYS A 87 2.47 20.55 -8.35
CA LYS A 87 2.78 19.10 -8.46
C LYS A 87 3.23 18.48 -7.13
N MET A 88 2.52 18.81 -6.06
CA MET A 88 2.75 18.33 -4.70
C MET A 88 1.56 17.49 -4.22
N PRO A 89 1.76 16.60 -3.23
CA PRO A 89 0.65 15.89 -2.60
C PRO A 89 -0.25 16.85 -1.80
N PRO A 90 -1.59 16.75 -1.90
CA PRO A 90 -2.52 17.57 -1.15
C PRO A 90 -2.56 17.24 0.35
N LEU A 91 -2.24 16.01 0.76
CA LEU A 91 -2.14 15.64 2.17
C LEU A 91 -0.73 15.94 2.68
N ASP A 92 -0.62 16.97 3.51
CA ASP A 92 0.62 17.29 4.23
C ASP A 92 0.79 16.34 5.42
N ARG A 93 1.77 15.44 5.31
CA ARG A 93 2.08 14.42 6.33
C ARG A 93 2.58 15.01 7.65
N ASN A 94 3.25 16.17 7.63
CA ASN A 94 3.69 16.84 8.85
C ASN A 94 2.52 17.48 9.59
N ALA A 95 1.62 18.16 8.87
CA ALA A 95 0.39 18.69 9.46
C ALA A 95 -0.55 17.57 9.93
N PHE A 96 -0.62 16.47 9.17
CA PHE A 96 -1.41 15.29 9.50
C PHE A 96 -1.05 14.69 10.87
N ARG A 97 0.26 14.62 11.19
CA ARG A 97 0.77 14.12 12.48
C ARG A 97 0.06 14.74 13.67
N ASP A 98 -0.21 16.04 13.60
CA ASP A 98 -0.80 16.83 14.68
C ASP A 98 -2.31 17.10 14.47
N SER A 99 -2.93 16.40 13.51
CA SER A 99 -4.33 16.65 13.14
C SER A 99 -5.32 16.15 14.22
N PRO A 100 -6.45 16.87 14.43
CA PRO A 100 -7.51 16.40 15.31
C PRO A 100 -8.11 15.06 14.86
N GLY A 101 -8.20 14.83 13.55
CA GLY A 101 -8.70 13.58 12.97
C GLY A 101 -7.88 12.36 13.37
N LEU A 102 -6.55 12.44 13.27
CA LEU A 102 -5.65 11.37 13.70
C LEU A 102 -5.76 11.12 15.21
N ARG A 103 -5.76 12.19 16.03
CA ARG A 103 -5.94 12.06 17.49
C ARG A 103 -7.25 11.35 17.85
N ALA A 104 -8.33 11.65 17.12
CA ALA A 104 -9.64 11.02 17.32
C ALA A 104 -9.69 9.54 16.93
N VAL A 105 -8.75 9.08 16.08
CA VAL A 105 -8.65 7.67 15.67
C VAL A 105 -7.83 6.84 16.65
N ILE A 106 -6.72 7.38 17.14
CA ILE A 106 -5.73 6.60 17.92
C ILE A 106 -6.34 5.94 19.14
N GLY A 107 -7.05 6.68 19.99
CA GLY A 107 -7.65 6.14 21.21
C GLY A 107 -8.62 4.98 20.94
N PRO A 108 -9.69 5.20 20.15
CA PRO A 108 -10.63 4.14 19.78
C PRO A 108 -9.99 2.92 19.14
N PHE A 109 -8.99 3.12 18.27
CA PHE A 109 -8.25 2.02 17.65
C PHE A 109 -7.46 1.20 18.68
N LEU A 110 -6.70 1.85 19.55
CA LEU A 110 -5.93 1.13 20.60
C LEU A 110 -6.85 0.38 21.56
N ASP A 111 -7.99 0.96 21.94
CA ASP A 111 -8.96 0.28 22.79
C ASP A 111 -9.60 -0.93 22.08
N ALA A 112 -9.93 -0.81 20.80
CA ALA A 112 -10.48 -1.90 20.01
C ALA A 112 -9.47 -3.03 19.72
N MET A 113 -8.16 -2.76 19.83
CA MET A 113 -7.11 -3.78 19.75
C MET A 113 -6.92 -4.61 21.03
N LEU A 114 -7.49 -4.20 22.17
CA LEU A 114 -7.36 -4.94 23.44
C LEU A 114 -7.80 -6.41 23.32
N PRO A 115 -9.01 -6.75 22.82
CA PRO A 115 -9.47 -8.13 22.74
C PRO A 115 -8.78 -8.96 21.63
N VAL A 116 -8.02 -8.34 20.72
CA VAL A 116 -7.40 -9.04 19.59
C VAL A 116 -6.25 -9.93 20.08
N PRO A 117 -6.23 -11.24 19.79
CA PRO A 117 -5.10 -12.11 20.10
C PRO A 117 -3.82 -11.63 19.39
N LYS A 118 -2.74 -11.49 20.15
CA LYS A 118 -1.48 -10.92 19.66
C LYS A 118 -0.28 -11.48 20.44
N PRO A 119 0.94 -11.46 19.86
CA PRO A 119 2.13 -11.90 20.58
C PRO A 119 2.49 -10.94 21.73
N GLN A 120 3.24 -11.43 22.73
CA GLN A 120 3.55 -10.66 23.94
C GLN A 120 4.20 -9.28 23.65
N PRO A 121 5.18 -9.13 22.74
CA PRO A 121 5.75 -7.81 22.44
C PRO A 121 4.71 -6.80 21.91
N ALA A 122 3.70 -7.28 21.17
CA ALA A 122 2.60 -6.43 20.70
C ALA A 122 1.62 -6.08 21.83
N GLN A 123 1.40 -6.99 22.78
CA GLN A 123 0.63 -6.72 23.98
C GLN A 123 1.30 -5.64 24.86
N ASP A 124 2.60 -5.78 25.14
CA ASP A 124 3.36 -4.82 25.93
C ASP A 124 3.36 -3.43 25.28
N ALA A 125 3.55 -3.38 23.95
CA ALA A 125 3.51 -2.15 23.19
C ALA A 125 2.14 -1.47 23.21
N LEU A 126 1.05 -2.23 23.08
CA LEU A 126 -0.31 -1.70 23.17
C LEU A 126 -0.58 -1.10 24.56
N GLU A 127 -0.20 -1.80 25.62
CA GLU A 127 -0.33 -1.33 26.99
C GLU A 127 0.51 -0.08 27.27
N TRP A 128 1.70 0.01 26.68
CA TRP A 128 2.54 1.19 26.76
C TRP A 128 1.90 2.38 26.04
N LEU A 129 1.44 2.19 24.79
CA LEU A 129 0.84 3.26 23.98
C LEU A 129 -0.38 3.88 24.66
N ARG A 130 -1.22 3.08 25.31
CA ARG A 130 -2.41 3.58 26.05
C ARG A 130 -2.07 4.46 27.26
N ARG A 131 -0.81 4.41 27.74
CA ARG A 131 -0.31 5.19 28.88
C ARG A 131 0.77 6.19 28.47
N ALA A 132 1.12 6.23 27.18
CA ALA A 132 2.23 7.03 26.69
C ALA A 132 1.93 8.53 26.84
N PRO A 133 2.92 9.34 27.25
CA PRO A 133 2.79 10.79 27.21
C PRO A 133 2.53 11.29 25.78
N GLU A 134 1.77 12.39 25.65
CA GLU A 134 1.46 12.97 24.34
C GLU A 134 2.72 13.31 23.53
N GLU A 135 3.78 13.78 24.20
CA GLU A 135 5.07 14.08 23.57
C GLU A 135 5.71 12.85 22.92
N SER A 136 5.76 11.73 23.63
CA SER A 136 6.32 10.47 23.11
C SER A 136 5.47 9.93 21.96
N MET A 137 4.15 10.04 22.06
CA MET A 137 3.25 9.68 20.96
C MET A 137 3.49 10.55 19.73
N ARG A 138 3.67 11.87 19.90
CA ARG A 138 3.95 12.81 18.81
C ARG A 138 5.26 12.49 18.11
N GLU A 139 6.30 12.15 18.87
CA GLU A 139 7.59 11.74 18.32
C GLU A 139 7.47 10.47 17.48
N MET A 140 6.82 9.42 18.00
CA MET A 140 6.57 8.18 17.26
C MET A 140 5.72 8.39 16.01
N LEU A 141 4.70 9.26 16.08
CA LEU A 141 3.91 9.63 14.91
C LEU A 141 4.76 10.38 13.87
N GLY A 142 5.76 11.16 14.31
CA GLY A 142 6.80 11.74 13.45
C GLY A 142 7.52 10.68 12.62
N ASN A 143 7.92 9.57 13.24
CA ASN A 143 8.56 8.46 12.55
C ASN A 143 7.61 7.76 11.57
N VAL A 144 6.33 7.58 11.94
CA VAL A 144 5.29 7.02 11.05
C VAL A 144 5.09 7.88 9.80
N VAL A 145 5.00 9.20 9.95
CA VAL A 145 4.81 10.10 8.81
C VAL A 145 6.08 10.31 7.98
N ALA A 146 7.24 9.90 8.49
CA ALA A 146 8.52 9.92 7.79
C ALA A 146 8.93 8.56 7.18
N ASP A 147 8.12 7.51 7.36
CA ASP A 147 8.44 6.12 6.98
C ASP A 147 9.77 5.62 7.60
N ALA A 148 10.12 6.15 8.79
CA ALA A 148 11.42 5.96 9.43
C ALA A 148 11.26 5.31 10.81
N VAL A 149 10.78 4.06 10.82
CA VAL A 149 10.50 3.32 12.07
C VAL A 149 11.80 2.77 12.69
N PRO A 150 12.11 3.11 13.94
CA PRO A 150 13.26 2.54 14.66
C PRO A 150 13.03 1.06 15.02
N LEU A 151 14.07 0.24 14.89
CA LEU A 151 13.99 -1.22 15.04
C LEU A 151 13.55 -1.63 16.45
N GLU A 152 13.97 -0.88 17.47
CA GLU A 152 13.68 -1.12 18.88
C GLU A 152 12.22 -0.82 19.28
N ALA A 153 11.46 -0.12 18.42
CA ALA A 153 10.07 0.25 18.70
C ALA A 153 9.09 -0.17 17.59
N ILE A 154 9.44 -1.18 16.79
CA ILE A 154 8.56 -1.72 15.74
C ILE A 154 7.15 -2.04 16.26
N PRO A 155 6.97 -2.73 17.40
CA PRO A 155 5.62 -3.09 17.86
C PRO A 155 4.71 -1.88 18.11
N GLN A 156 5.24 -0.79 18.68
CA GLN A 156 4.49 0.45 18.90
C GLN A 156 4.13 1.11 17.57
N HIS A 157 5.10 1.20 16.66
CA HIS A 157 4.91 1.84 15.36
C HIS A 157 3.98 1.05 14.45
N LEU A 158 3.84 -0.27 14.63
CA LEU A 158 2.84 -1.09 13.94
C LEU A 158 1.42 -0.60 14.25
N PHE A 159 1.08 -0.40 15.52
CA PHE A 159 -0.24 0.11 15.91
C PHE A 159 -0.45 1.56 15.46
N LEU A 160 0.55 2.42 15.61
CA LEU A 160 0.44 3.82 15.20
C LEU A 160 0.34 3.99 13.69
N SER A 161 1.05 3.16 12.92
CA SER A 161 0.92 3.12 11.45
C SER A 161 -0.48 2.64 11.05
N ALA A 162 -1.02 1.61 11.71
CA ALA A 162 -2.37 1.14 11.47
C ALA A 162 -3.43 2.22 11.77
N ALA A 163 -3.30 2.93 12.88
CA ALA A 163 -4.18 4.06 13.21
C ALA A 163 -4.06 5.20 12.18
N ALA A 164 -2.83 5.55 11.79
CA ALA A 164 -2.59 6.60 10.80
C ALA A 164 -3.16 6.24 9.42
N GLN A 165 -3.07 4.97 9.00
CA GLN A 165 -3.67 4.50 7.75
C GLN A 165 -5.18 4.74 7.70
N ILE A 166 -5.90 4.59 8.83
CA ILE A 166 -7.36 4.83 8.88
C ILE A 166 -7.66 6.29 8.51
N GLU A 167 -7.02 7.24 9.18
CA GLU A 167 -7.29 8.66 8.92
C GLU A 167 -6.79 9.10 7.54
N ALA A 168 -5.60 8.63 7.14
CA ALA A 168 -5.04 8.94 5.83
C ALA A 168 -5.93 8.41 4.69
N ALA A 169 -6.49 7.21 4.84
CA ALA A 169 -7.45 6.66 3.87
C ALA A 169 -8.76 7.46 3.85
N ARG A 170 -9.28 7.87 5.01
CA ARG A 170 -10.50 8.70 5.11
C ARG A 170 -10.34 10.06 4.44
N LEU A 171 -9.20 10.72 4.65
CA LEU A 171 -8.87 11.99 3.97
C LEU A 171 -8.69 11.80 2.46
N ALA A 172 -7.99 10.74 2.04
CA ALA A 172 -7.79 10.43 0.63
C ALA A 172 -9.12 10.14 -0.10
N ALA A 173 -10.03 9.41 0.55
CA ALA A 173 -11.35 9.08 -0.01
C ALA A 173 -12.23 10.32 -0.29
N GLY A 174 -11.99 11.43 0.40
CA GLY A 174 -12.72 12.69 0.21
C GLY A 174 -12.20 13.57 -0.94
N LEU A 175 -11.12 13.18 -1.61
CA LEU A 175 -10.54 13.95 -2.71
C LEU A 175 -11.26 13.69 -4.04
N ASP A 176 -11.04 14.58 -5.01
CA ASP A 176 -11.38 14.36 -6.40
C ASP A 176 -10.15 13.81 -7.15
N ALA A 177 -10.23 12.55 -7.59
CA ALA A 177 -9.14 11.89 -8.30
C ALA A 177 -8.73 12.62 -9.59
N ALA A 178 -9.63 13.36 -10.23
CA ALA A 178 -9.33 14.13 -11.44
C ALA A 178 -8.44 15.36 -11.19
N LYS A 179 -8.29 15.77 -9.93
CA LYS A 179 -7.41 16.87 -9.52
C LYS A 179 -6.01 16.40 -9.13
N LEU A 180 -5.79 15.10 -9.00
CA LEU A 180 -4.49 14.54 -8.70
C LEU A 180 -3.61 14.53 -9.95
N VAL A 181 -2.33 14.87 -9.76
CA VAL A 181 -1.32 14.88 -10.82
C VAL A 181 -0.09 14.10 -10.38
N PRO A 182 0.73 13.58 -11.31
CA PRO A 182 2.02 13.00 -10.97
C PRO A 182 2.90 14.01 -10.21
N VAL A 183 3.43 13.57 -9.07
CA VAL A 183 4.38 14.33 -8.23
C VAL A 183 5.80 13.96 -8.67
N GLU A 184 6.19 12.72 -8.39
CA GLU A 184 7.46 12.10 -8.78
C GLU A 184 7.24 10.58 -8.96
N MET A 185 8.17 9.91 -9.63
CA MET A 185 8.13 8.45 -9.78
C MET A 185 8.09 7.76 -8.42
N GLY A 186 7.15 6.84 -8.25
CA GLY A 186 7.06 6.05 -7.02
C GLY A 186 6.60 6.85 -5.80
N VAL A 187 6.08 8.05 -5.99
CA VAL A 187 5.57 8.90 -4.91
C VAL A 187 4.07 9.00 -5.01
N CYS A 188 3.36 8.66 -3.93
CA CYS A 188 1.90 8.73 -3.90
C CYS A 188 1.41 10.15 -4.19
N PRO A 189 0.51 10.36 -5.17
CA PRO A 189 0.03 11.69 -5.54
C PRO A 189 -0.89 12.32 -4.49
N VAL A 190 -1.31 11.58 -3.46
CA VAL A 190 -2.17 12.06 -2.37
C VAL A 190 -1.34 12.51 -1.17
N CYS A 191 -0.45 11.67 -0.67
CA CYS A 191 0.27 11.91 0.60
C CYS A 191 1.79 12.02 0.47
N GLY A 192 2.36 11.77 -0.72
CA GLY A 192 3.81 11.76 -0.91
C GLY A 192 4.52 10.54 -0.31
N GLY A 193 3.79 9.56 0.23
CA GLY A 193 4.36 8.34 0.78
C GLY A 193 4.77 7.31 -0.29
N PRO A 194 5.63 6.35 0.08
CA PRO A 194 6.09 5.29 -0.82
C PRO A 194 4.99 4.26 -1.12
N PRO A 195 5.17 3.44 -2.16
CA PRO A 195 4.36 2.26 -2.38
C PRO A 195 4.74 1.14 -1.39
N ALA A 196 3.76 0.34 -0.97
CA ALA A 196 4.04 -0.97 -0.38
C ALA A 196 4.57 -1.92 -1.45
N ALA A 197 3.78 -2.04 -2.52
CA ALA A 197 4.11 -2.79 -3.72
C ALA A 197 3.32 -2.23 -4.92
N SER A 198 3.38 -2.92 -6.05
CA SER A 198 2.57 -2.59 -7.24
C SER A 198 1.76 -3.78 -7.71
N LEU A 199 0.68 -3.50 -8.43
CA LEU A 199 -0.30 -4.47 -8.88
C LEU A 199 -0.60 -4.25 -10.36
N VAL A 200 -0.49 -5.32 -11.15
CA VAL A 200 -0.96 -5.38 -12.53
C VAL A 200 -2.38 -5.90 -12.52
N VAL A 201 -3.32 -5.03 -12.91
CA VAL A 201 -4.76 -5.28 -12.79
C VAL A 201 -5.35 -5.86 -14.08
N GLU A 202 -6.46 -6.58 -13.94
CA GLU A 202 -7.24 -7.15 -15.06
C GLU A 202 -8.65 -6.54 -15.13
N ARG A 203 -8.80 -5.29 -14.67
CA ARG A 203 -10.11 -4.61 -14.67
C ARG A 203 -10.48 -4.14 -16.08
N PRO A 204 -11.78 -4.16 -16.44
CA PRO A 204 -12.26 -3.59 -17.70
C PRO A 204 -11.76 -2.17 -17.94
N GLY A 205 -11.08 -1.94 -19.07
CA GLY A 205 -10.55 -0.63 -19.48
C GLY A 205 -9.23 -0.23 -18.82
N ALA A 206 -8.58 -1.12 -18.08
CA ALA A 206 -7.21 -0.93 -17.58
C ALA A 206 -6.45 -2.26 -17.51
N GLU A 207 -6.78 -3.22 -18.37
CA GLU A 207 -6.17 -4.54 -18.43
C GLU A 207 -4.66 -4.43 -18.67
N GLY A 208 -3.89 -5.11 -17.83
CA GLY A 208 -2.43 -5.07 -17.87
C GLY A 208 -1.80 -3.75 -17.39
N ALA A 209 -2.60 -2.76 -16.97
CA ALA A 209 -2.09 -1.54 -16.36
C ALA A 209 -1.48 -1.84 -14.98
N ARG A 210 -0.35 -1.19 -14.67
CA ARG A 210 0.28 -1.26 -13.35
C ARG A 210 -0.21 -0.11 -12.49
N TYR A 211 -0.63 -0.41 -11.27
CA TYR A 211 -0.90 0.55 -10.22
C TYR A 211 0.06 0.33 -9.06
N ALA A 212 0.78 1.37 -8.64
CA ALA A 212 1.46 1.37 -7.35
C ALA A 212 0.43 1.56 -6.23
N ALA A 213 0.63 0.92 -5.07
CA ALA A 213 -0.30 0.95 -3.96
C ALA A 213 0.33 1.63 -2.74
N CYS A 214 -0.26 2.73 -2.27
CA CYS A 214 0.33 3.53 -1.20
C CYS A 214 0.31 2.77 0.14
N ALA A 215 1.47 2.72 0.81
CA ALA A 215 1.62 2.11 2.13
C ALA A 215 0.89 2.86 3.25
N PHE A 216 0.52 4.12 3.00
CA PHE A 216 0.00 5.04 4.01
C PHE A 216 -1.49 5.34 3.82
N CYS A 217 -1.87 5.97 2.71
CA CYS A 217 -3.28 6.37 2.49
C CYS A 217 -4.10 5.34 1.68
N GLY A 218 -3.52 4.25 1.20
CA GLY A 218 -4.23 3.25 0.40
C GLY A 218 -4.64 3.68 -1.02
N THR A 219 -4.24 4.87 -1.47
CA THR A 219 -4.44 5.30 -2.87
C THR A 219 -3.63 4.41 -3.81
N HIS A 220 -4.24 3.97 -4.90
CA HIS A 220 -3.53 3.34 -6.01
C HIS A 220 -3.31 4.36 -7.12
N TRP A 221 -2.12 4.41 -7.73
CA TRP A 221 -1.85 5.30 -8.86
C TRP A 221 -1.14 4.58 -10.00
N ASN A 222 -1.53 4.91 -11.23
CA ASN A 222 -1.03 4.29 -12.43
C ASN A 222 0.40 4.75 -12.71
N GLU A 223 1.27 3.77 -12.93
CA GLU A 223 2.65 3.99 -13.35
C GLU A 223 2.96 3.09 -14.52
N VAL A 224 3.73 3.57 -15.49
CA VAL A 224 4.07 2.80 -16.69
C VAL A 224 4.83 1.54 -16.32
N ARG A 225 4.28 0.36 -16.65
CA ARG A 225 4.78 -0.95 -16.20
C ARG A 225 6.25 -1.24 -16.51
N ILE A 226 6.81 -0.64 -17.57
CA ILE A 226 8.21 -0.84 -17.97
C ILE A 226 9.19 0.17 -17.35
N LYS A 227 8.76 0.93 -16.34
CA LYS A 227 9.61 1.86 -15.58
C LYS A 227 9.84 1.35 -14.17
N CYS A 228 11.09 1.38 -13.72
CA CYS A 228 11.42 1.15 -12.31
C CYS A 228 10.58 2.06 -11.41
N LEU A 229 9.84 1.47 -10.48
CA LEU A 229 8.98 2.24 -9.56
C LEU A 229 9.77 3.12 -8.58
N ALA A 230 11.10 2.96 -8.47
CA ALA A 230 11.94 3.79 -7.59
C ALA A 230 12.61 4.96 -8.31
N CYS A 231 13.19 4.76 -9.50
CA CYS A 231 13.97 5.80 -10.20
C CYS A 231 13.42 6.20 -11.58
N GLY A 232 12.43 5.48 -12.10
CA GLY A 232 11.78 5.79 -13.38
C GLY A 232 12.54 5.34 -14.63
N SER A 233 13.74 4.75 -14.46
CA SER A 233 14.51 4.15 -15.55
C SER A 233 13.73 3.00 -16.19
N THR A 234 13.84 2.87 -17.52
CA THR A 234 13.36 1.71 -18.28
C THR A 234 14.46 0.68 -18.56
N LYS A 235 15.69 0.93 -18.07
CA LYS A 235 16.87 0.12 -18.36
C LYS A 235 17.15 -0.86 -17.22
N GLY A 236 17.47 -2.10 -17.59
CA GLY A 236 17.86 -3.14 -16.62
C GLY A 236 16.72 -3.51 -15.67
N ILE A 237 15.48 -3.58 -16.18
CA ILE A 237 14.35 -4.09 -15.41
C ILE A 237 14.39 -5.62 -15.46
N GLY A 238 14.48 -6.25 -14.29
CA GLY A 238 14.45 -7.70 -14.13
C GLY A 238 13.26 -8.14 -13.28
N TYR A 239 12.98 -9.44 -13.28
CA TYR A 239 11.98 -10.04 -12.40
C TYR A 239 12.56 -11.30 -11.76
N LYS A 240 12.46 -11.37 -10.43
CA LYS A 240 12.82 -12.56 -9.64
C LYS A 240 11.57 -13.07 -8.94
N ALA A 241 11.45 -14.38 -8.76
CA ALA A 241 10.34 -14.99 -8.04
C ALA A 241 10.86 -16.20 -7.27
N ALA A 242 10.16 -16.59 -6.20
CA ALA A 242 10.37 -17.90 -5.60
C ALA A 242 9.90 -18.98 -6.59
N GLU A 243 10.59 -20.11 -6.65
CA GLU A 243 10.16 -21.24 -7.47
C GLU A 243 8.90 -21.86 -6.87
N GLU A 244 7.77 -21.74 -7.56
CA GLU A 244 6.50 -22.36 -7.15
C GLU A 244 6.01 -23.31 -8.24
N GLY A 245 6.29 -24.61 -8.08
CA GLY A 245 5.47 -25.71 -8.62
C GLY A 245 5.08 -25.69 -10.12
N GLY A 246 5.82 -25.02 -11.00
CA GLY A 246 5.56 -24.98 -12.44
C GLY A 246 4.45 -24.02 -12.90
N ALA A 247 3.77 -23.30 -11.99
CA ALA A 247 2.82 -22.25 -12.33
C ALA A 247 3.52 -20.90 -12.50
N GLU A 248 2.94 -19.95 -13.25
CA GLU A 248 3.49 -18.59 -13.33
C GLU A 248 3.34 -17.89 -11.96
N PRO A 249 4.43 -17.39 -11.35
CA PRO A 249 4.36 -16.77 -10.03
C PRO A 249 3.47 -15.52 -10.05
N ALA A 250 2.51 -15.46 -9.12
CA ALA A 250 1.59 -14.34 -8.99
C ALA A 250 2.24 -13.09 -8.37
N ILE A 251 3.37 -13.26 -7.67
CA ILE A 251 4.13 -12.21 -7.01
C ILE A 251 5.59 -12.34 -7.45
N LYS A 252 6.20 -11.24 -7.89
CA LYS A 252 7.59 -11.18 -8.34
C LYS A 252 8.28 -9.97 -7.71
N ALA A 253 9.59 -9.99 -7.59
CA ALA A 253 10.43 -8.83 -7.30
C ALA A 253 10.83 -8.17 -8.62
N GLU A 254 10.31 -6.98 -8.91
CA GLU A 254 10.77 -6.12 -10.02
C GLU A 254 12.09 -5.48 -9.59
N THR A 255 13.20 -5.86 -10.23
CA THR A 255 14.55 -5.35 -9.93
C THR A 255 14.95 -4.29 -10.94
N CYS A 256 15.81 -3.35 -10.52
CA CYS A 256 16.36 -2.32 -11.41
C CYS A 256 17.88 -2.20 -11.26
N ASP A 257 18.60 -2.47 -12.34
CA ASP A 257 20.07 -2.37 -12.37
C ASP A 257 20.56 -0.92 -12.27
N SER A 258 19.73 0.05 -12.70
CA SER A 258 20.10 1.47 -12.74
C SER A 258 20.24 2.07 -11.33
N CYS A 259 19.35 1.73 -10.40
CA CYS A 259 19.35 2.25 -9.04
C CYS A 259 19.56 1.17 -7.97
N ARG A 260 19.83 -0.07 -8.40
CA ARG A 260 20.04 -1.23 -7.53
C ARG A 260 18.95 -1.39 -6.48
N SER A 261 17.69 -1.22 -6.90
CA SER A 261 16.54 -1.40 -6.02
C SER A 261 15.56 -2.42 -6.57
N TRP A 262 14.64 -2.87 -5.71
CA TRP A 262 13.54 -3.72 -6.10
C TRP A 262 12.25 -3.39 -5.36
N VAL A 263 11.11 -3.72 -5.98
CA VAL A 263 9.76 -3.60 -5.38
C VAL A 263 8.96 -4.84 -5.77
N LYS A 264 8.07 -5.33 -4.90
CA LYS A 264 7.16 -6.40 -5.28
C LYS A 264 6.15 -5.92 -6.33
N ILE A 265 5.88 -6.79 -7.29
CA ILE A 265 4.85 -6.62 -8.31
C ILE A 265 3.95 -7.85 -8.31
N LEU A 266 2.65 -7.59 -8.15
CA LEU A 266 1.59 -8.57 -8.03
C LEU A 266 0.81 -8.64 -9.35
N TYR A 267 0.30 -9.81 -9.72
CA TYR A 267 -0.37 -10.05 -10.99
C TYR A 267 -1.78 -10.63 -10.79
N HIS A 268 -2.82 -9.80 -10.99
CA HIS A 268 -4.21 -10.26 -10.90
C HIS A 268 -4.57 -11.33 -11.92
N LYS A 269 -3.90 -11.35 -13.07
CA LYS A 269 -4.07 -12.42 -14.07
C LYS A 269 -3.77 -13.80 -13.51
N ALA A 270 -2.73 -13.92 -12.68
CA ALA A 270 -2.35 -15.17 -12.06
C ALA A 270 -3.21 -15.49 -10.82
N ASN A 271 -3.55 -14.46 -10.04
CA ASN A 271 -4.45 -14.59 -8.90
C ASN A 271 -5.30 -13.32 -8.71
N PRO A 272 -6.61 -13.34 -9.02
CA PRO A 272 -7.47 -12.16 -8.92
C PRO A 272 -7.81 -11.76 -7.48
N SER A 273 -7.49 -12.61 -6.49
CA SER A 273 -7.78 -12.35 -5.07
C SER A 273 -6.68 -11.59 -4.32
N LEU A 274 -5.58 -11.23 -5.00
CA LEU A 274 -4.46 -10.55 -4.35
C LEU A 274 -4.88 -9.19 -3.76
N GLU A 275 -4.52 -8.96 -2.50
CA GLU A 275 -4.56 -7.66 -1.82
C GLU A 275 -3.13 -7.23 -1.50
N VAL A 276 -2.78 -6.01 -1.90
CA VAL A 276 -1.36 -5.64 -2.07
C VAL A 276 -0.56 -5.72 -0.77
N VAL A 277 -1.12 -5.28 0.36
CA VAL A 277 -0.42 -5.27 1.65
C VAL A 277 -0.43 -6.67 2.27
N ALA A 278 -1.57 -7.36 2.24
CA ALA A 278 -1.69 -8.71 2.78
C ALA A 278 -0.75 -9.70 2.07
N ASP A 279 -0.71 -9.66 0.75
CA ASP A 279 0.14 -10.53 -0.05
C ASP A 279 1.61 -10.07 -0.08
N ASP A 280 1.89 -8.79 0.20
CA ASP A 280 3.26 -8.34 0.50
C ASP A 280 3.76 -9.02 1.78
N VAL A 281 3.04 -8.93 2.89
CA VAL A 281 3.41 -9.63 4.14
C VAL A 281 3.51 -11.14 3.94
N ALA A 282 2.51 -11.76 3.31
CA ALA A 282 2.48 -13.21 3.15
C ALA A 282 3.56 -13.76 2.19
N SER A 283 4.20 -12.89 1.42
CA SER A 283 5.33 -13.26 0.55
C SER A 283 6.70 -12.87 1.14
N LEU A 284 6.82 -12.76 2.47
CA LEU A 284 8.10 -12.47 3.17
C LEU A 284 9.27 -13.35 2.68
N GLY A 285 9.01 -14.61 2.31
CA GLY A 285 10.04 -15.50 1.77
C GLY A 285 10.77 -14.91 0.55
N LEU A 286 10.06 -14.14 -0.29
CA LEU A 286 10.68 -13.45 -1.42
C LEU A 286 11.63 -12.35 -0.95
N ASP A 287 11.31 -11.61 0.11
CA ASP A 287 12.22 -10.62 0.68
C ASP A 287 13.49 -11.25 1.24
N LEU A 288 13.36 -12.37 1.96
CA LEU A 288 14.49 -13.10 2.51
C LEU A 288 15.42 -13.59 1.40
N LEU A 289 14.86 -14.08 0.28
CA LEU A 289 15.65 -14.43 -0.90
C LEU A 289 16.36 -13.22 -1.53
N MET A 290 15.80 -12.02 -1.38
CA MET A 290 16.37 -10.79 -1.93
C MET A 290 17.44 -10.15 -1.03
N GLN A 291 17.43 -10.38 0.29
CA GLN A 291 18.38 -9.79 1.26
C GLN A 291 19.87 -10.03 0.93
N GLY A 292 20.19 -11.16 0.28
CA GLY A 292 21.57 -11.50 -0.14
C GLY A 292 21.97 -10.98 -1.52
N THR A 293 21.08 -10.27 -2.21
CA THR A 293 21.34 -9.75 -3.56
C THR A 293 21.90 -8.33 -3.53
N GLU A 294 22.31 -7.81 -4.69
CA GLU A 294 22.76 -6.41 -4.82
C GLU A 294 21.62 -5.37 -4.77
N TYR A 295 20.35 -5.78 -4.66
CA TYR A 295 19.21 -4.87 -4.72
C TYR A 295 18.67 -4.53 -3.33
N ARG A 296 18.48 -3.24 -3.05
CA ARG A 296 17.76 -2.77 -1.87
C ARG A 296 16.25 -2.71 -2.09
N ARG A 297 15.45 -3.07 -1.11
CA ARG A 297 14.00 -2.90 -1.19
C ARG A 297 13.66 -1.40 -1.23
N ALA A 298 12.81 -1.00 -2.17
CA ALA A 298 12.33 0.38 -2.32
C ALA A 298 10.84 0.54 -2.00
N GLY A 299 10.11 -0.57 -1.80
CA GLY A 299 8.76 -0.53 -1.22
C GLY A 299 8.82 -0.48 0.31
N PHE A 300 7.75 -0.01 0.93
CA PHE A 300 7.61 0.09 2.39
C PHE A 300 6.25 -0.45 2.82
N ASP A 301 6.22 -1.44 3.70
CA ASP A 301 4.99 -1.91 4.34
C ASP A 301 5.19 -1.88 5.86
N PRO A 302 4.40 -1.10 6.62
CA PRO A 302 4.55 -1.00 8.07
C PRO A 302 4.31 -2.32 8.81
N PHE A 303 3.67 -3.31 8.17
CA PHE A 303 3.44 -4.64 8.73
C PHE A 303 4.54 -5.64 8.36
N LEU A 304 5.58 -5.20 7.64
CA LEU A 304 6.69 -6.00 7.17
C LEU A 304 8.03 -5.27 7.44
N ILE A 305 8.24 -4.81 8.67
CA ILE A 305 9.47 -4.13 9.10
C ILE A 305 10.30 -5.06 10.00
N GLY A 306 11.64 -5.00 9.85
CA GLY A 306 12.59 -5.58 10.81
C GLY A 306 12.93 -7.06 10.61
N TYR A 307 12.75 -7.56 9.38
CA TYR A 307 13.20 -8.89 8.95
C TYR A 307 14.61 -8.86 8.35
#